data_AF-A0A497K4K6-F1
#
_entry.id   AF-A0A497K4K6-F1
#
_cell.length_a   1.000
_cell.length_b   1.000
_cell.length_c   1.000
_cell.angle_alpha   90.00
_cell.angle_beta   90.00
_cell.angle_gamma   90.00
#
_symmetry.space_group_name_H-M   'P 1'
#
loop_
_entity.id
_entity.type
_entity.pdbx_description
1 polymer ?
#
loop_
_entity_poly.entity_id
_entity_poly.type
_entity_poly.pdbx_seq_one_letter_code
_entity_poly.pdbx_strand_id
1 'polypeptide(L)'
;MSQIFEHISPADFFYRNRDIAGFSNPSRAIYSAIRELVENSLDAAESIGVPPDIFIRLTRIKESGRGVSVYELRVQDNGTGVPSQHIPSAFGQVLFGSKYRLKQSRGTFGLGGTMAILYGQITTHHPAHIISSTGDSRIYEYRLSIDIRRNRPIILQRKSLNNDRKWRGTIVEFRLEGDYFRAMPKVLEYLKQTAVVNPYANITFIDPRGRLYMFTRATTSMPPPPKETKPHPYGVDVEMMQRLIQSTDARDMLTFMVETFHRVGKSIAKNFLKFAGISPKRNPKKLRPDEVVHLVQKMKIFDEFLPPDASCLSPLGEELLKAGIIKEYQPEFIAAIQRKPSTYSGHPFIVEAAIAYGGNIPKKGDIVLFRFANRIPLLYDEASDVSWKIIKSINWRRYKATPDMPIAIAVHVCSTKIPYKTVGKEFIADRPEVSREILFAIRYVARKLQKFLTRVEYKQKELRRLNIFARYLPKIARFSTDLAEKKRAPNVDKLIRSVKRIEED
;
A
#
# COMPACT_ATOMS: atom_id res chain seq x y z
N MET A 1 28.70 -24.60 -35.57
CA MET A 1 27.56 -23.66 -35.57
C MET A 1 28.04 -22.35 -34.99
N SER A 2 28.01 -21.25 -35.75
CA SER A 2 28.31 -19.92 -35.23
C SER A 2 27.19 -19.47 -34.31
N GLN A 3 27.53 -18.94 -33.13
CA GLN A 3 26.55 -18.31 -32.25
C GLN A 3 26.05 -17.02 -32.91
N ILE A 4 24.73 -16.92 -33.10
CA ILE A 4 24.05 -15.72 -33.59
C ILE A 4 23.70 -14.88 -32.36
N PHE A 5 24.19 -13.64 -32.33
CA PHE A 5 23.89 -12.68 -31.27
C PHE A 5 22.68 -11.82 -31.68
N GLU A 6 21.63 -11.80 -30.86
CA GLU A 6 20.42 -10.98 -31.08
C GLU A 6 20.17 -10.06 -29.89
N HIS A 7 19.59 -8.88 -30.17
CA HIS A 7 19.10 -7.97 -29.14
C HIS A 7 17.57 -8.06 -29.04
N ILE A 8 17.03 -7.92 -27.82
CA ILE A 8 15.59 -7.95 -27.55
C ILE A 8 15.12 -6.63 -26.95
N SER A 9 13.92 -6.20 -27.30
CA SER A 9 13.32 -5.00 -26.72
C SER A 9 12.80 -5.28 -25.30
N PRO A 10 12.53 -4.25 -24.48
CA PRO A 10 11.87 -4.44 -23.19
C PRO A 10 10.53 -5.18 -23.30
N ALA A 11 9.71 -4.84 -24.31
CA ALA A 11 8.43 -5.49 -24.54
C ALA A 11 8.61 -6.98 -24.92
N ASP A 12 9.63 -7.31 -25.74
CA ASP A 12 9.95 -8.70 -26.09
C ASP A 12 10.49 -9.49 -24.88
N PHE A 13 11.36 -8.88 -24.06
CA PHE A 13 11.83 -9.48 -22.82
C PHE A 13 10.67 -9.88 -21.91
N PHE A 14 9.71 -8.99 -21.71
CA PHE A 14 8.55 -9.25 -20.87
C PHE A 14 7.52 -10.20 -21.52
N TYR A 15 7.39 -10.18 -22.84
CA TYR A 15 6.62 -11.18 -23.58
C TYR A 15 7.15 -12.59 -23.31
N ARG A 16 8.48 -12.76 -23.26
CA ARG A 16 9.15 -14.03 -22.94
C ARG A 16 9.14 -14.36 -21.45
N ASN A 17 9.13 -13.35 -20.57
CA ASN A 17 9.23 -13.50 -19.11
C ASN A 17 8.02 -12.93 -18.35
N ARG A 18 6.80 -13.36 -18.72
CA ARG A 18 5.54 -12.81 -18.17
C ARG A 18 5.39 -13.00 -16.66
N ASP A 19 6.03 -14.04 -16.13
CA ASP A 19 6.01 -14.36 -14.70
C ASP A 19 6.59 -13.23 -13.84
N ILE A 20 7.63 -12.54 -14.34
CA ILE A 20 8.32 -11.45 -13.62
C ILE A 20 7.38 -10.27 -13.36
N ALA A 21 6.42 -10.03 -14.25
CA ALA A 21 5.46 -8.94 -14.14
C ALA A 21 4.15 -9.36 -13.44
N GLY A 22 4.09 -10.57 -12.85
CA GLY A 22 2.89 -11.05 -12.14
C GLY A 22 1.79 -11.59 -13.05
N PHE A 23 2.11 -11.92 -14.31
CA PHE A 23 1.19 -12.51 -15.29
C PHE A 23 1.50 -14.00 -15.51
N SER A 24 1.79 -14.72 -14.42
CA SER A 24 2.28 -16.10 -14.50
C SER A 24 1.20 -17.15 -14.80
N ASN A 25 -0.04 -16.88 -14.39
CA ASN A 25 -1.16 -17.74 -14.67
C ASN A 25 -2.44 -16.93 -14.90
N PRO A 26 -3.48 -17.50 -15.54
CA PRO A 26 -4.71 -16.78 -15.87
C PRO A 26 -5.45 -16.17 -14.67
N SER A 27 -5.32 -16.77 -13.47
CA SER A 27 -5.96 -16.22 -12.26
C SER A 27 -5.19 -14.99 -11.74
N ARG A 28 -3.86 -15.08 -11.66
CA ARG A 28 -2.98 -13.96 -11.28
C ARG A 28 -3.07 -12.82 -12.31
N ALA A 29 -3.23 -13.12 -13.60
CA ALA A 29 -3.34 -12.10 -14.64
C ALA A 29 -4.54 -11.16 -14.42
N ILE A 30 -5.73 -11.70 -14.12
CA ILE A 30 -6.91 -10.89 -13.77
C ILE A 30 -6.64 -10.01 -12.56
N TYR A 31 -6.11 -10.62 -11.49
CA TYR A 31 -5.77 -9.91 -10.25
C TYR A 31 -4.78 -8.75 -10.50
N SER A 32 -3.67 -9.04 -11.18
CA SER A 32 -2.61 -8.08 -11.49
C SER A 32 -3.12 -6.95 -12.38
N ALA A 33 -3.93 -7.25 -13.40
CA ALA A 33 -4.51 -6.24 -14.28
C ALA A 33 -5.43 -5.27 -13.50
N ILE A 34 -6.33 -5.78 -12.66
CA ILE A 34 -7.21 -4.95 -11.82
C ILE A 34 -6.36 -4.12 -10.85
N ARG A 35 -5.43 -4.75 -10.13
CA ARG A 35 -4.55 -4.08 -9.16
C ARG A 35 -3.80 -2.91 -9.79
N GLU A 36 -3.13 -3.14 -10.91
CA GLU A 36 -2.27 -2.11 -11.53
C GLU A 36 -3.09 -0.91 -12.05
N LEU A 37 -4.27 -1.14 -12.62
CA LEU A 37 -5.14 -0.05 -13.08
C LEU A 37 -5.76 0.72 -11.91
N VAL A 38 -6.18 0.04 -10.84
CA VAL A 38 -6.70 0.67 -9.62
C VAL A 38 -5.63 1.51 -8.92
N GLU A 39 -4.41 0.99 -8.78
CA GLU A 39 -3.28 1.73 -8.20
C GLU A 39 -2.99 3.03 -8.97
N ASN A 40 -2.98 2.97 -10.31
CA ASN A 40 -2.77 4.14 -11.14
C ASN A 40 -3.94 5.14 -11.08
N SER A 41 -5.18 4.64 -11.00
CA SER A 41 -6.38 5.46 -10.83
C SER A 41 -6.37 6.24 -9.51
N LEU A 42 -6.00 5.57 -8.41
CA LEU A 42 -5.83 6.18 -7.09
C LEU A 42 -4.73 7.24 -7.10
N ASP A 43 -3.56 6.92 -7.65
CA ASP A 43 -2.43 7.86 -7.77
C ASP A 43 -2.85 9.11 -8.57
N ALA A 44 -3.63 8.94 -9.65
CA ALA A 44 -4.09 10.03 -10.51
C ALA A 44 -5.04 10.99 -9.78
N ALA A 45 -6.05 10.48 -9.07
CA ALA A 45 -7.00 11.31 -8.34
C ALA A 45 -6.37 12.00 -7.11
N GLU A 46 -5.54 11.29 -6.34
CA GLU A 46 -4.85 11.86 -5.18
C GLU A 46 -3.86 12.95 -5.56
N SER A 47 -3.25 12.87 -6.74
CA SER A 47 -2.26 13.87 -7.20
C SER A 47 -2.85 15.26 -7.40
N ILE A 48 -4.16 15.37 -7.64
CA ILE A 48 -4.91 16.64 -7.76
C ILE A 48 -5.77 16.95 -6.54
N GLY A 49 -5.64 16.16 -5.46
CA GLY A 49 -6.41 16.37 -4.24
C GLY A 49 -7.91 16.15 -4.41
N VAL A 50 -8.32 15.25 -5.31
CA VAL A 50 -9.74 14.87 -5.48
C VAL A 50 -9.96 13.47 -4.91
N PRO A 51 -10.98 13.25 -4.06
CA PRO A 51 -11.31 11.92 -3.57
C PRO A 51 -11.59 10.95 -4.72
N PRO A 52 -10.88 9.81 -4.80
CA PRO A 52 -11.00 8.91 -5.95
C PRO A 52 -12.40 8.32 -6.06
N ASP A 53 -12.93 8.30 -7.28
CA ASP A 53 -14.12 7.54 -7.66
C ASP A 53 -13.72 6.58 -8.78
N ILE A 54 -13.66 5.29 -8.46
CA ILE A 54 -13.14 4.26 -9.34
C ILE A 54 -14.25 3.28 -9.67
N PHE A 55 -14.53 3.15 -10.96
CA PHE A 55 -15.47 2.18 -11.50
C PHE A 55 -14.73 1.09 -12.26
N ILE A 56 -14.96 -0.16 -11.86
CA ILE A 56 -14.34 -1.36 -12.42
C ILE A 56 -15.44 -2.27 -12.92
N ARG A 57 -15.35 -2.70 -14.18
CA ARG A 57 -16.25 -3.70 -14.75
C ARG A 57 -15.43 -4.79 -15.43
N LEU A 58 -15.68 -6.03 -15.06
CA LEU A 58 -15.11 -7.19 -15.74
C LEU A 58 -16.24 -7.97 -16.41
N THR A 59 -16.26 -8.01 -17.73
CA THR A 59 -17.33 -8.67 -18.51
C THR A 59 -16.79 -9.93 -19.18
N ARG A 60 -17.47 -11.07 -19.05
CA ARG A 60 -17.09 -12.29 -19.78
C ARG A 60 -17.55 -12.15 -21.24
N ILE A 61 -16.63 -12.16 -22.19
CA ILE A 61 -16.94 -12.01 -23.63
C ILE A 61 -17.08 -13.38 -24.30
N LYS A 62 -16.15 -14.28 -24.02
CA LYS A 62 -16.12 -15.61 -24.64
C LYS A 62 -15.60 -16.65 -23.66
N GLU A 63 -16.23 -17.82 -23.66
CA GLU A 63 -15.70 -18.99 -23.00
C GLU A 63 -14.56 -19.59 -23.83
N SER A 64 -13.37 -19.66 -23.24
CA SER A 64 -12.26 -20.42 -23.79
C SER A 64 -12.28 -21.81 -23.15
N GLY A 65 -11.77 -22.83 -23.84
CA GLY A 65 -11.70 -24.18 -23.26
C GLY A 65 -10.82 -24.23 -22.00
N ARG A 66 -11.02 -25.26 -21.16
CA ARG A 66 -10.21 -25.58 -19.96
C ARG A 66 -10.28 -24.55 -18.80
N GLY A 67 -11.43 -23.91 -18.59
CA GLY A 67 -11.66 -23.04 -17.42
C GLY A 67 -11.08 -21.63 -17.53
N VAL A 68 -10.47 -21.29 -18.67
CA VAL A 68 -10.03 -19.92 -19.01
C VAL A 68 -11.12 -19.26 -19.83
N SER A 69 -11.24 -17.93 -19.78
CA SER A 69 -12.17 -17.19 -20.64
C SER A 69 -11.59 -15.85 -21.02
N VAL A 70 -12.09 -15.28 -22.11
CA VAL A 70 -11.77 -13.91 -22.49
C VAL A 70 -12.68 -12.97 -21.73
N TYR A 71 -12.07 -12.06 -20.97
CA TYR A 71 -12.76 -11.01 -20.26
C TYR A 71 -12.41 -9.65 -20.85
N GLU A 72 -13.37 -8.73 -20.81
CA GLU A 72 -13.15 -7.31 -21.07
C GLU A 72 -13.09 -6.59 -19.73
N LEU A 73 -11.94 -6.02 -19.41
CA LEU A 73 -11.71 -5.23 -18.22
C LEU A 73 -11.82 -3.76 -18.59
N ARG A 74 -12.75 -3.06 -17.95
CA ARG A 74 -12.92 -1.61 -18.03
C ARG A 74 -12.67 -1.00 -16.66
N VAL A 75 -11.71 -0.07 -16.57
CA VAL A 75 -11.45 0.73 -15.37
C VAL A 75 -11.60 2.21 -15.73
N GLN A 76 -12.39 2.92 -14.95
CA GLN A 76 -12.65 4.34 -15.10
C GLN A 76 -12.34 5.07 -13.79
N ASP A 77 -11.68 6.22 -13.91
CA ASP A 77 -11.32 7.10 -12.80
C ASP A 77 -11.79 8.54 -13.04
N ASN A 78 -11.76 9.34 -11.96
CA ASN A 78 -11.94 10.79 -11.96
C ASN A 78 -10.61 11.54 -11.71
N GLY A 79 -9.49 10.96 -12.13
CA GLY A 79 -8.14 11.43 -11.83
C GLY A 79 -7.67 12.60 -12.70
N THR A 80 -6.35 12.78 -12.84
CA THR A 80 -5.78 13.88 -13.63
C THR A 80 -6.18 13.88 -15.10
N GLY A 81 -6.51 12.70 -15.65
CA GLY A 81 -6.42 12.44 -17.09
C GLY A 81 -4.97 12.32 -17.57
N VAL A 82 -4.81 11.96 -18.84
CA VAL A 82 -3.53 11.87 -19.54
C VAL A 82 -3.60 12.79 -20.76
N PRO A 83 -2.66 13.74 -20.93
CA PRO A 83 -2.62 14.60 -22.11
C PRO A 83 -2.51 13.79 -23.41
N SER A 84 -3.21 14.23 -24.47
CA SER A 84 -3.32 13.45 -25.73
C SER A 84 -1.98 13.03 -26.34
N GLN A 85 -0.96 13.88 -26.22
CA GLN A 85 0.39 13.63 -26.72
C GLN A 85 1.11 12.48 -25.99
N HIS A 86 0.73 12.19 -24.74
CA HIS A 86 1.34 11.17 -23.91
C HIS A 86 0.52 9.88 -23.85
N ILE A 87 -0.76 9.88 -24.24
CA ILE A 87 -1.62 8.68 -24.22
C ILE A 87 -0.97 7.48 -24.92
N PRO A 88 -0.46 7.59 -26.18
CA PRO A 88 0.13 6.44 -26.85
C PRO A 88 1.34 5.86 -26.10
N SER A 89 2.26 6.70 -25.64
CA SER A 89 3.44 6.25 -24.91
C SER A 89 3.10 5.72 -23.51
N ALA A 90 2.16 6.34 -22.80
CA ALA A 90 1.76 5.92 -21.46
C ALA A 90 1.14 4.52 -21.41
N PHE A 91 0.42 4.12 -22.47
CA PHE A 91 -0.29 2.84 -22.51
C PHE A 91 0.29 1.83 -23.50
N GLY A 92 1.21 2.25 -24.38
CA GLY A 92 1.77 1.39 -25.43
C GLY A 92 3.29 1.36 -25.54
N GLN A 93 4.00 1.94 -24.57
CA GLN A 93 5.46 1.86 -24.46
C GLN A 93 5.86 1.33 -23.08
N VAL A 94 6.57 0.21 -23.04
CA VAL A 94 7.07 -0.40 -21.80
C VAL A 94 8.25 0.43 -21.28
N LEU A 95 8.33 0.63 -19.96
CA LEU A 95 9.29 1.53 -19.30
C LEU A 95 9.16 3.00 -19.75
N PHE A 96 7.93 3.44 -19.97
CA PHE A 96 7.61 4.85 -20.14
C PHE A 96 6.71 5.29 -18.99
N GLY A 97 7.05 6.39 -18.32
CA GLY A 97 6.23 6.90 -17.23
C GLY A 97 6.83 8.10 -16.53
N SER A 98 6.01 8.75 -15.70
CA SER A 98 6.40 9.89 -14.87
C SER A 98 7.03 9.49 -13.53
N LYS A 99 7.10 8.19 -13.23
CA LYS A 99 7.47 7.64 -11.90
C LYS A 99 8.97 7.46 -11.66
N TYR A 100 9.85 8.07 -12.47
CA TYR A 100 11.32 7.99 -12.31
C TYR A 100 11.90 8.99 -11.30
N ARG A 101 11.07 9.93 -10.85
CA ARG A 101 11.43 10.91 -9.82
C ARG A 101 11.36 10.27 -8.44
N LEU A 102 12.24 10.68 -7.53
CA LEU A 102 12.25 10.15 -6.16
C LEU A 102 11.07 10.77 -5.38
N LYS A 103 9.93 10.10 -5.46
CA LYS A 103 8.66 10.48 -4.85
C LYS A 103 7.95 9.22 -4.39
N GLN A 104 7.24 9.29 -3.27
CA GLN A 104 6.39 8.17 -2.86
C GLN A 104 5.26 7.96 -3.89
N SER A 105 5.15 6.73 -4.38
CA SER A 105 4.08 6.28 -5.26
C SER A 105 3.72 4.83 -5.01
N ARG A 106 2.52 4.41 -5.44
CA ARG A 106 2.09 3.00 -5.45
C ARG A 106 2.87 2.20 -6.49
N GLY A 107 2.93 2.72 -7.72
CA GLY A 107 3.73 2.16 -8.81
C GLY A 107 5.24 2.45 -8.69
N THR A 108 6.11 1.51 -9.08
CA THR A 108 7.59 1.69 -9.01
C THR A 108 8.27 1.85 -10.37
N PHE A 109 7.74 1.28 -11.47
CA PHE A 109 8.47 1.19 -12.74
C PHE A 109 7.71 1.68 -13.99
N GLY A 110 6.49 2.22 -13.83
CA GLY A 110 5.65 2.56 -14.99
C GLY A 110 5.33 1.36 -15.90
N LEU A 111 5.43 0.14 -15.36
CA LEU A 111 5.27 -1.11 -16.10
C LEU A 111 3.84 -1.65 -16.07
N GLY A 112 3.18 -1.63 -14.92
CA GLY A 112 2.05 -2.52 -14.67
C GLY A 112 0.84 -2.37 -15.60
N GLY A 113 0.39 -1.12 -15.83
CA GLY A 113 -0.75 -0.87 -16.74
C GLY A 113 -0.44 -1.30 -18.19
N THR A 114 0.73 -0.92 -18.71
CA THR A 114 1.21 -1.31 -20.03
C THR A 114 1.39 -2.82 -20.14
N MET A 115 1.84 -3.48 -19.07
CA MET A 115 1.98 -4.94 -19.00
C MET A 115 0.64 -5.66 -19.04
N ALA A 116 -0.38 -5.10 -18.39
CA ALA A 116 -1.74 -5.64 -18.47
C ALA A 116 -2.30 -5.56 -19.90
N ILE A 117 -2.08 -4.42 -20.58
CA ILE A 117 -2.45 -4.23 -21.99
C ILE A 117 -1.66 -5.18 -22.90
N LEU A 118 -0.34 -5.30 -22.69
CA LEU A 118 0.52 -6.19 -23.45
C LEU A 118 0.05 -7.65 -23.31
N TYR A 119 -0.22 -8.10 -22.08
CA TYR A 119 -0.76 -9.43 -21.82
C TYR A 119 -2.11 -9.64 -22.54
N GLY A 120 -3.00 -8.64 -22.47
CA GLY A 120 -4.28 -8.68 -23.17
C GLY A 120 -4.13 -8.81 -24.69
N GLN A 121 -3.23 -8.02 -25.29
CA GLN A 121 -2.94 -8.09 -26.73
C GLN A 121 -2.33 -9.44 -27.13
N ILE A 122 -1.42 -10.00 -26.33
CA ILE A 122 -0.79 -11.27 -26.66
C ILE A 122 -1.80 -12.43 -26.60
N THR A 123 -2.73 -12.37 -25.64
CA THR A 123 -3.70 -13.46 -25.41
C THR A 123 -4.93 -13.36 -26.31
N THR A 124 -5.37 -12.15 -26.65
CA THR A 124 -6.63 -11.93 -27.38
C THR A 124 -6.46 -11.31 -28.76
N HIS A 125 -5.26 -10.80 -29.07
CA HIS A 125 -4.96 -10.03 -30.30
C HIS A 125 -5.89 -8.84 -30.53
N HIS A 126 -6.47 -8.29 -29.46
CA HIS A 126 -7.33 -7.11 -29.51
C HIS A 126 -6.63 -5.85 -29.00
N PRO A 127 -6.89 -4.68 -29.61
CA PRO A 127 -6.32 -3.42 -29.18
C PRO A 127 -6.93 -2.94 -27.86
N ALA A 128 -6.17 -2.15 -27.11
CA ALA A 128 -6.69 -1.41 -25.97
C ALA A 128 -7.42 -0.15 -26.43
N HIS A 129 -8.53 0.16 -25.77
CA HIS A 129 -9.35 1.32 -25.96
C HIS A 129 -9.18 2.27 -24.77
N ILE A 130 -8.63 3.46 -25.04
CA ILE A 130 -8.28 4.45 -24.02
C ILE A 130 -9.07 5.73 -24.29
N ILE A 131 -9.80 6.22 -23.29
CA ILE A 131 -10.48 7.51 -23.33
C ILE A 131 -9.92 8.37 -22.20
N SER A 132 -9.47 9.59 -22.48
CA SER A 132 -8.92 10.45 -21.43
C SER A 132 -9.16 11.93 -21.69
N SER A 133 -9.34 12.69 -20.60
CA SER A 133 -9.39 14.15 -20.62
C SER A 133 -8.79 14.73 -19.35
N THR A 134 -8.04 15.82 -19.51
CA THR A 134 -7.47 16.64 -18.45
C THR A 134 -8.48 17.62 -17.83
N GLY A 135 -9.74 17.60 -18.28
CA GLY A 135 -10.77 18.58 -17.92
C GLY A 135 -10.85 19.76 -18.89
N ASP A 136 -10.06 19.72 -19.97
CA ASP A 136 -10.06 20.72 -21.03
C ASP A 136 -11.29 20.54 -21.94
N SER A 137 -11.42 21.38 -22.98
CA SER A 137 -12.56 21.37 -23.91
C SER A 137 -12.70 20.10 -24.77
N ARG A 138 -11.78 19.14 -24.65
CA ARG A 138 -11.74 17.92 -25.47
C ARG A 138 -11.60 16.65 -24.64
N ILE A 139 -12.24 15.60 -25.12
CA ILE A 139 -12.02 14.22 -24.73
C ILE A 139 -11.31 13.52 -25.89
N TYR A 140 -10.27 12.75 -25.60
CA TYR A 140 -9.52 12.02 -26.60
C TYR A 140 -9.74 10.51 -26.45
N GLU A 141 -10.08 9.87 -27.56
CA GLU A 141 -10.29 8.42 -27.65
C GLU A 141 -9.22 7.82 -28.57
N TYR A 142 -8.55 6.77 -28.10
CA TYR A 142 -7.51 6.05 -28.81
C TYR A 142 -7.79 4.55 -28.82
N ARG A 143 -7.54 3.91 -29.96
CA ARG A 143 -7.34 2.45 -30.04
C ARG A 143 -5.89 2.17 -30.32
N LEU A 144 -5.23 1.46 -29.40
CA LEU A 144 -3.79 1.26 -29.38
C LEU A 144 -3.44 -0.23 -29.35
N SER A 145 -2.37 -0.57 -30.06
CA SER A 145 -1.64 -1.83 -29.92
C SER A 145 -0.17 -1.53 -29.64
N ILE A 146 0.60 -2.53 -29.24
CA ILE A 146 2.02 -2.45 -28.92
C ILE A 146 2.81 -3.22 -29.98
N ASP A 147 3.76 -2.54 -30.64
CA ASP A 147 4.81 -3.21 -31.41
C ASP A 147 5.81 -3.81 -30.40
N ILE A 148 5.71 -5.12 -30.18
CA ILE A 148 6.54 -5.85 -29.21
C ILE A 148 8.01 -5.82 -29.63
N ARG A 149 8.32 -5.87 -30.94
CA ARG A 149 9.72 -5.89 -31.41
C ARG A 149 10.39 -4.54 -31.24
N ARG A 150 9.66 -3.44 -31.49
CA ARG A 150 10.22 -2.07 -31.40
C ARG A 150 9.95 -1.37 -30.07
N ASN A 151 9.12 -1.94 -29.19
CA ASN A 151 8.62 -1.28 -27.98
C ASN A 151 8.01 0.11 -28.27
N ARG A 152 7.08 0.17 -29.23
CA ARG A 152 6.42 1.41 -29.64
C ARG A 152 4.90 1.23 -29.75
N PRO A 153 4.10 2.26 -29.45
CA PRO A 153 2.67 2.21 -29.66
C PRO A 153 2.33 2.25 -31.15
N ILE A 154 1.35 1.44 -31.55
CA ILE A 154 0.69 1.46 -32.85
C ILE A 154 -0.69 2.07 -32.65
N ILE A 155 -0.92 3.24 -33.23
CA ILE A 155 -2.21 3.94 -33.15
C ILE A 155 -3.09 3.43 -34.30
N LEU A 156 -4.14 2.67 -33.96
CA LEU A 156 -5.10 2.16 -34.94
C LEU A 156 -6.22 3.18 -35.21
N GLN A 157 -6.65 3.89 -34.18
CA GLN A 157 -7.69 4.91 -34.28
C GLN A 157 -7.43 6.03 -33.27
N ARG A 158 -7.73 7.26 -33.69
CA ARG A 158 -7.74 8.45 -32.83
C ARG A 158 -8.98 9.27 -33.13
N LYS A 159 -9.75 9.61 -32.11
CA LYS A 159 -10.89 10.55 -32.19
C LYS A 159 -10.74 11.64 -31.14
N SER A 160 -11.33 12.78 -31.40
CA SER A 160 -11.47 13.88 -30.45
C SER A 160 -12.93 14.29 -30.40
N LEU A 161 -13.47 14.37 -29.19
CA LEU A 161 -14.85 14.75 -28.90
C LEU A 161 -14.85 16.04 -28.09
N ASN A 162 -15.92 16.84 -28.20
CA ASN A 162 -16.11 18.00 -27.34
C ASN A 162 -16.41 17.56 -25.90
N ASN A 163 -15.87 18.31 -24.93
CA ASN A 163 -16.02 18.03 -23.51
C ASN A 163 -16.93 19.05 -22.82
N ASP A 164 -18.18 19.16 -23.28
CA ASP A 164 -19.11 20.21 -22.81
C ASP A 164 -19.38 20.11 -21.30
N ARG A 165 -19.27 18.90 -20.74
CA ARG A 165 -19.44 18.61 -19.31
C ARG A 165 -18.17 18.74 -18.48
N LYS A 166 -17.04 19.16 -19.08
CA LYS A 166 -15.71 19.23 -18.45
C LYS A 166 -15.34 17.94 -17.68
N TRP A 167 -15.69 16.79 -18.25
CA TRP A 167 -15.31 15.51 -17.69
C TRP A 167 -13.78 15.42 -17.60
N ARG A 168 -13.30 14.85 -16.51
CA ARG A 168 -11.87 14.69 -16.22
C ARG A 168 -11.63 13.29 -15.70
N GLY A 169 -10.63 12.62 -16.25
CA GLY A 169 -10.27 11.26 -15.85
C GLY A 169 -9.75 10.42 -17.00
N THR A 170 -9.63 9.13 -16.75
CA THR A 170 -9.22 8.14 -17.75
C THR A 170 -10.12 6.90 -17.71
N ILE A 171 -10.37 6.33 -18.88
CA ILE A 171 -11.02 5.04 -19.06
C ILE A 171 -10.03 4.16 -19.82
N VAL A 172 -9.71 3.00 -19.25
CA VAL A 172 -8.88 1.98 -19.86
C VAL A 172 -9.73 0.73 -20.05
N GLU A 173 -9.89 0.30 -21.29
CA GLU A 173 -10.67 -0.88 -21.66
C GLU A 173 -9.85 -1.79 -22.58
N PHE A 174 -9.70 -3.06 -22.23
CA PHE A 174 -9.05 -4.04 -23.08
C PHE A 174 -9.51 -5.45 -22.73
N ARG A 175 -9.20 -6.39 -23.63
CA ARG A 175 -9.54 -7.81 -23.46
C ARG A 175 -8.32 -8.60 -23.04
N LEU A 176 -8.52 -9.54 -22.11
CA LEU A 176 -7.49 -10.44 -21.63
C LEU A 176 -8.06 -11.83 -21.35
N GLU A 177 -7.25 -12.86 -21.56
CA GLU A 177 -7.58 -14.21 -21.08
C GLU A 177 -7.35 -14.33 -19.58
N GLY A 178 -8.23 -15.04 -18.87
CA GLY A 178 -8.13 -15.18 -17.43
C GLY A 178 -8.97 -16.29 -16.85
N ASP A 179 -8.80 -16.56 -15.55
CA ASP A 179 -9.69 -17.40 -14.75
C ASP A 179 -10.20 -16.57 -13.56
N TYR A 180 -11.36 -15.94 -13.75
CA TYR A 180 -11.98 -15.12 -12.72
C TYR A 180 -12.47 -15.95 -11.53
N PHE A 181 -12.94 -17.18 -11.74
CA PHE A 181 -13.50 -17.99 -10.65
C PHE A 181 -12.46 -18.23 -9.56
N ARG A 182 -11.23 -18.57 -9.96
CA ARG A 182 -10.10 -18.72 -9.03
C ARG A 182 -9.53 -17.39 -8.54
N ALA A 183 -9.59 -16.33 -9.35
CA ALA A 183 -9.08 -15.01 -8.97
C ALA A 183 -10.02 -14.25 -8.00
N MET A 184 -11.31 -14.51 -8.05
CA MET A 184 -12.37 -13.75 -7.36
C MET A 184 -12.07 -13.51 -5.87
N PRO A 185 -11.71 -14.52 -5.05
CA PRO A 185 -11.46 -14.29 -3.63
C PRO A 185 -10.36 -13.25 -3.39
N LYS A 186 -9.27 -13.31 -4.19
CA LYS A 186 -8.14 -12.38 -4.08
C LYS A 186 -8.45 -11.00 -4.63
N VAL A 187 -9.24 -10.90 -5.70
CA VAL A 187 -9.72 -9.61 -6.23
C VAL A 187 -10.59 -8.90 -5.19
N LEU A 188 -11.56 -9.60 -4.59
CA LEU A 188 -12.44 -9.01 -3.59
C LEU A 188 -11.67 -8.66 -2.30
N GLU A 189 -10.75 -9.52 -1.86
CA GLU A 189 -9.85 -9.22 -0.73
C GLU A 189 -9.01 -7.97 -1.00
N TYR A 190 -8.48 -7.81 -2.21
CA TYR A 190 -7.70 -6.63 -2.61
C TYR A 190 -8.53 -5.36 -2.62
N LEU A 191 -9.72 -5.38 -3.23
CA LEU A 191 -10.58 -4.20 -3.28
C LEU A 191 -11.04 -3.80 -1.87
N LYS A 192 -11.41 -4.78 -1.03
CA LYS A 192 -11.77 -4.53 0.38
C LYS A 192 -10.60 -3.93 1.16
N GLN A 193 -9.41 -4.51 1.08
CA GLN A 193 -8.24 -3.97 1.78
C GLN A 193 -7.80 -2.61 1.21
N THR A 194 -7.97 -2.38 -0.09
CA THR A 194 -7.74 -1.06 -0.71
C THR A 194 -8.70 -0.02 -0.15
N ALA A 195 -9.97 -0.39 0.08
CA ALA A 195 -10.94 0.50 0.72
C ALA A 195 -10.60 0.82 2.20
N VAL A 196 -9.87 -0.05 2.90
CA VAL A 196 -9.34 0.21 4.25
C VAL A 196 -8.26 1.30 4.23
N VAL A 197 -7.27 1.18 3.35
CA VAL A 197 -6.16 2.16 3.29
C VAL A 197 -6.48 3.41 2.48
N ASN A 198 -7.65 3.46 1.85
CA ASN A 198 -8.16 4.63 1.15
C ASN A 198 -9.62 4.89 1.59
N PRO A 199 -9.87 5.24 2.86
CA PRO A 199 -11.22 5.41 3.40
C PRO A 199 -11.99 6.56 2.72
N TYR A 200 -11.30 7.40 1.96
CA TYR A 200 -11.84 8.51 1.20
C TYR A 200 -12.22 8.17 -0.25
N ALA A 201 -11.94 6.95 -0.71
CA ALA A 201 -12.25 6.53 -2.08
C ALA A 201 -13.60 5.81 -2.17
N ASN A 202 -14.31 6.03 -3.27
CA ASN A 202 -15.38 5.16 -3.75
C ASN A 202 -14.78 4.14 -4.71
N ILE A 203 -15.04 2.86 -4.48
CA ILE A 203 -14.64 1.79 -5.40
C ILE A 203 -15.88 0.97 -5.72
N THR A 204 -16.26 0.95 -6.99
CA THR A 204 -17.39 0.16 -7.49
C THR A 204 -16.85 -0.92 -8.42
N PHE A 205 -17.22 -2.18 -8.15
CA PHE A 205 -16.80 -3.32 -8.96
C PHE A 205 -18.01 -4.14 -9.40
N ILE A 206 -18.15 -4.32 -10.71
CA ILE A 206 -19.11 -5.24 -11.31
C ILE A 206 -18.36 -6.46 -11.81
N ASP A 207 -18.69 -7.62 -11.23
CA ASP A 207 -18.07 -8.88 -11.62
C ASP A 207 -18.69 -9.46 -12.92
N PRO A 208 -18.08 -10.51 -13.52
CA PRO A 208 -18.61 -11.15 -14.71
C PRO A 208 -19.97 -11.83 -14.54
N ARG A 209 -20.47 -11.98 -13.31
CA ARG A 209 -21.79 -12.52 -12.98
C ARG A 209 -22.84 -11.42 -12.79
N GLY A 210 -22.46 -10.15 -12.98
CA GLY A 210 -23.32 -9.00 -12.79
C GLY A 210 -23.49 -8.58 -11.32
N ARG A 211 -22.71 -9.14 -10.38
CA ARG A 211 -22.77 -8.75 -8.97
C ARG A 211 -22.08 -7.40 -8.79
N LEU A 212 -22.77 -6.50 -8.12
CA LEU A 212 -22.29 -5.18 -7.77
C LEU A 212 -21.68 -5.20 -6.36
N TYR A 213 -20.39 -4.85 -6.27
CA TYR A 213 -19.69 -4.61 -5.01
C TYR A 213 -19.40 -3.11 -4.90
N MET A 214 -19.82 -2.49 -3.80
CA MET A 214 -19.62 -1.06 -3.55
C MET A 214 -18.86 -0.85 -2.24
N PHE A 215 -17.73 -0.17 -2.34
CA PHE A 215 -16.95 0.28 -1.20
C PHE A 215 -17.04 1.81 -1.15
N THR A 216 -18.03 2.34 -0.44
CA THR A 216 -18.33 3.79 -0.38
C THR A 216 -17.40 4.51 0.58
N ARG A 217 -16.92 5.72 0.27
CA ARG A 217 -16.04 6.47 1.18
C ARG A 217 -16.68 6.71 2.57
N ALA A 218 -15.86 6.68 3.62
CA ALA A 218 -16.23 7.06 4.99
C ALA A 218 -15.89 8.52 5.31
N THR A 219 -14.98 9.14 4.55
CA THR A 219 -14.57 10.54 4.74
C THR A 219 -14.23 11.18 3.40
N THR A 220 -14.16 12.50 3.35
CA THR A 220 -13.63 13.26 2.21
C THR A 220 -12.24 13.82 2.48
N SER A 221 -11.78 13.73 3.73
CA SER A 221 -10.45 14.18 4.13
C SER A 221 -9.39 13.25 3.56
N MET A 222 -8.41 13.83 2.87
CA MET A 222 -7.29 13.12 2.29
C MET A 222 -5.96 13.57 2.91
N PRO A 223 -4.97 12.66 2.97
CA PRO A 223 -3.61 13.03 3.34
C PRO A 223 -2.99 13.95 2.27
N PRO A 224 -2.04 14.83 2.66
CA PRO A 224 -1.41 15.75 1.72
C PRO A 224 -0.61 14.99 0.66
N PRO A 225 -0.61 15.39 -0.62
CA PRO A 225 0.05 14.64 -1.68
C PRO A 225 1.57 14.58 -1.46
N PRO A 226 2.23 13.46 -1.82
CA PRO A 226 3.66 13.33 -1.64
C PRO A 226 4.42 14.32 -2.54
N LYS A 227 5.58 14.77 -2.06
CA LYS A 227 6.45 15.71 -2.78
C LYS A 227 7.66 14.97 -3.35
N GLU A 228 8.19 15.49 -4.44
CA GLU A 228 9.47 15.03 -4.98
C GLU A 228 10.60 15.48 -4.05
N THR A 229 11.59 14.62 -3.85
CA THR A 229 12.77 14.92 -3.04
C THR A 229 14.05 14.57 -3.78
N LYS A 230 15.13 15.25 -3.40
CA LYS A 230 16.49 14.92 -3.83
C LYS A 230 16.97 13.60 -3.20
N PRO A 231 17.91 12.88 -3.83
CA PRO A 231 18.53 11.70 -3.22
C PRO A 231 19.35 12.08 -2.00
N HIS A 232 19.35 11.21 -0.99
CA HIS A 232 20.22 11.36 0.18
C HIS A 232 21.59 10.69 -0.08
N PRO A 233 22.73 11.28 0.35
CA PRO A 233 24.06 10.73 0.08
C PRO A 233 24.23 9.25 0.45
N TYR A 234 23.71 8.84 1.61
CA TYR A 234 23.79 7.45 2.09
C TYR A 234 23.12 6.41 1.16
N GLY A 235 22.12 6.83 0.37
CA GLY A 235 21.36 5.95 -0.52
C GLY A 235 21.86 5.92 -1.96
N VAL A 236 22.93 6.65 -2.27
CA VAL A 236 23.43 6.81 -3.63
C VAL A 236 24.44 5.70 -3.95
N ASP A 237 24.30 5.08 -5.12
CA ASP A 237 25.26 4.13 -5.68
C ASP A 237 26.10 4.78 -6.79
N VAL A 238 27.07 4.02 -7.32
CA VAL A 238 28.03 4.52 -8.31
C VAL A 238 27.34 4.93 -9.62
N GLU A 239 26.39 4.12 -10.10
CA GLU A 239 25.62 4.39 -11.32
C GLU A 239 24.76 5.66 -11.16
N MET A 240 24.05 5.78 -10.04
CA MET A 240 23.27 6.97 -9.72
C MET A 240 24.17 8.20 -9.63
N MET A 241 25.33 8.10 -8.99
CA MET A 241 26.30 9.20 -8.93
C MET A 241 26.76 9.62 -10.33
N GLN A 242 27.07 8.68 -11.21
CA GLN A 242 27.45 8.99 -12.60
C GLN A 242 26.33 9.71 -13.35
N ARG A 243 25.07 9.26 -13.22
CA ARG A 243 23.91 9.95 -13.83
C ARG A 243 23.75 11.37 -13.30
N LEU A 244 23.92 11.56 -11.99
CA LEU A 244 23.85 12.88 -11.37
C LEU A 244 24.98 13.79 -11.88
N ILE A 245 26.20 13.28 -12.02
CA ILE A 245 27.34 14.02 -12.58
C ILE A 245 27.10 14.39 -14.06
N GLN A 246 26.52 13.50 -14.86
CA GLN A 246 26.25 13.76 -16.27
C GLN A 246 25.15 14.83 -16.46
N SER A 247 24.12 14.79 -15.62
CA SER A 247 22.96 15.69 -15.69
C SER A 247 23.13 17.01 -14.95
N THR A 248 24.17 17.16 -14.12
CA THR A 248 24.36 18.39 -13.34
C THR A 248 24.86 19.57 -14.18
N ASP A 249 24.41 20.76 -13.79
CA ASP A 249 24.93 22.04 -14.29
C ASP A 249 26.00 22.64 -13.37
N ALA A 250 26.26 22.02 -12.22
CA ALA A 250 27.24 22.52 -11.26
C ALA A 250 28.67 22.49 -11.83
N ARG A 251 29.39 23.61 -11.66
CA ARG A 251 30.78 23.76 -12.14
C ARG A 251 31.82 23.29 -11.14
N ASP A 252 31.43 23.12 -9.89
CA ASP A 252 32.29 22.73 -8.78
C ASP A 252 31.60 21.73 -7.83
N MET A 253 32.40 20.94 -7.11
CA MET A 253 31.92 19.88 -6.22
C MET A 253 31.13 20.42 -5.02
N LEU A 254 31.43 21.62 -4.54
CA LEU A 254 30.69 22.20 -3.41
C LEU A 254 29.24 22.50 -3.81
N THR A 255 29.07 23.16 -4.94
CA THR A 255 27.75 23.47 -5.53
C THR A 255 27.02 22.18 -5.87
N PHE A 256 27.70 21.23 -6.51
CA PHE A 256 27.14 19.91 -6.81
C PHE A 256 26.58 19.23 -5.56
N MET A 257 27.35 19.19 -4.46
CA MET A 257 26.93 18.53 -3.22
C MET A 257 25.69 19.18 -2.60
N VAL A 258 25.59 20.51 -2.63
CA VAL A 258 24.48 21.26 -2.01
C VAL A 258 23.21 21.22 -2.87
N GLU A 259 23.36 21.34 -4.18
CA GLU A 259 22.22 21.40 -5.10
C GLU A 259 21.65 20.02 -5.43
N THR A 260 22.48 18.98 -5.40
CA THR A 260 22.07 17.64 -5.85
C THR A 260 21.50 16.80 -4.73
N PHE A 261 22.05 16.89 -3.51
CA PHE A 261 21.70 15.98 -2.42
C PHE A 261 20.76 16.60 -1.38
N HIS A 262 19.92 15.75 -0.80
CA HIS A 262 18.97 16.14 0.22
C HIS A 262 19.67 16.39 1.57
N ARG A 263 19.32 17.51 2.22
CA ARG A 263 19.83 17.94 3.54
C ARG A 263 21.35 18.11 3.64
N VAL A 264 22.02 18.43 2.52
CA VAL A 264 23.45 18.75 2.51
C VAL A 264 23.62 20.27 2.40
N GLY A 265 23.96 20.91 3.52
CA GLY A 265 24.30 22.33 3.55
C GLY A 265 25.77 22.60 3.17
N LYS A 266 26.12 23.87 2.94
CA LYS A 266 27.50 24.27 2.56
C LYS A 266 28.57 23.79 3.56
N SER A 267 28.29 23.84 4.86
CA SER A 267 29.24 23.38 5.89
C SER A 267 29.47 21.88 5.84
N ILE A 268 28.40 21.08 5.83
CA ILE A 268 28.46 19.61 5.72
C ILE A 268 29.14 19.20 4.42
N ALA A 269 28.82 19.86 3.30
CA ALA A 269 29.46 19.60 2.02
C ALA A 269 30.98 19.84 2.07
N LYS A 270 31.44 20.94 2.67
CA LYS A 270 32.88 21.22 2.84
C LYS A 270 33.56 20.17 3.72
N ASN A 271 32.94 19.80 4.85
CA ASN A 271 33.47 18.78 5.76
C ASN A 271 33.59 17.43 5.05
N PHE A 272 32.54 17.01 4.34
CA PHE A 272 32.52 15.77 3.58
C PHE A 272 33.58 15.75 2.47
N LEU A 273 33.70 16.83 1.68
CA LEU A 273 34.69 16.91 0.60
C LEU A 273 36.12 16.87 1.14
N LYS A 274 36.37 17.50 2.29
CA LYS A 274 37.64 17.39 3.01
C LYS A 274 37.90 15.95 3.48
N PHE A 275 36.90 15.28 4.04
CA PHE A 275 36.97 13.88 4.47
C PHE A 275 37.21 12.91 3.31
N ALA A 276 36.64 13.19 2.14
CA ALA A 276 36.79 12.40 0.92
C ALA A 276 38.07 12.75 0.13
N GLY A 277 38.83 13.76 0.53
CA GLY A 277 40.04 14.19 -0.17
C GLY A 277 39.77 14.84 -1.54
N ILE A 278 38.57 15.36 -1.78
CA ILE A 278 38.19 15.99 -3.05
C ILE A 278 38.17 17.51 -2.90
N SER A 279 38.86 18.22 -3.80
CA SER A 279 38.85 19.68 -3.82
C SER A 279 37.43 20.22 -4.07
N PRO A 280 36.93 21.16 -3.24
CA PRO A 280 35.62 21.78 -3.43
C PRO A 280 35.44 22.49 -4.77
N LYS A 281 36.54 22.99 -5.36
CA LYS A 281 36.55 23.69 -6.65
C LYS A 281 36.65 22.76 -7.86
N ARG A 282 36.84 21.45 -7.64
CA ARG A 282 36.98 20.49 -8.73
C ARG A 282 35.66 20.39 -9.50
N ASN A 283 35.73 20.28 -10.82
CA ASN A 283 34.54 20.09 -11.65
C ASN A 283 34.03 18.64 -11.52
N PRO A 284 32.75 18.42 -11.18
CA PRO A 284 32.18 17.07 -11.02
C PRO A 284 32.31 16.22 -12.29
N LYS A 285 32.19 16.81 -13.49
CA LYS A 285 32.28 16.11 -14.78
C LYS A 285 33.71 15.64 -15.12
N LYS A 286 34.72 16.08 -14.37
CA LYS A 286 36.13 15.69 -14.51
C LYS A 286 36.59 14.67 -13.47
N LEU A 287 35.66 14.06 -12.72
CA LEU A 287 35.98 12.95 -11.82
C LEU A 287 36.24 11.68 -12.62
N ARG A 288 37.33 10.98 -12.30
CA ARG A 288 37.62 9.67 -12.88
C ARG A 288 36.74 8.59 -12.24
N PRO A 289 36.50 7.44 -12.91
CA PRO A 289 35.66 6.38 -12.36
C PRO A 289 36.07 5.88 -10.96
N ASP A 290 37.39 5.77 -10.70
CA ASP A 290 37.95 5.42 -9.39
C ASP A 290 37.57 6.43 -8.30
N GLU A 291 37.60 7.72 -8.63
CA GLU A 291 37.24 8.80 -7.72
C GLU A 291 35.74 8.82 -7.42
N VAL A 292 34.90 8.48 -8.40
CA VAL A 292 33.45 8.35 -8.19
C VAL A 292 33.15 7.21 -7.23
N VAL A 293 33.79 6.05 -7.40
CA VAL A 293 33.66 4.92 -6.47
C VAL A 293 34.11 5.32 -5.07
N HIS A 294 35.26 5.98 -4.96
CA HIS A 294 35.79 6.47 -3.69
C HIS A 294 34.81 7.43 -2.99
N LEU A 295 34.25 8.39 -3.73
CA LEU A 295 33.28 9.35 -3.22
C LEU A 295 32.05 8.65 -2.64
N VAL A 296 31.48 7.69 -3.37
CA VAL A 296 30.30 6.92 -2.96
C VAL A 296 30.58 6.07 -1.72
N GLN A 297 31.75 5.43 -1.63
CA GLN A 297 32.15 4.69 -0.44
C GLN A 297 32.26 5.62 0.78
N LYS A 298 32.88 6.80 0.61
CA LYS A 298 32.99 7.81 1.66
C LYS A 298 31.62 8.33 2.09
N MET A 299 30.66 8.48 1.17
CA MET A 299 29.29 8.91 1.52
C MET A 299 28.58 7.96 2.50
N LYS A 300 28.90 6.66 2.46
CA LYS A 300 28.27 5.66 3.33
C LYS A 300 28.86 5.60 4.74
N ILE A 301 30.08 6.10 4.92
CA ILE A 301 30.84 6.04 6.18
C ILE A 301 30.81 7.39 6.90
N PHE A 302 30.42 8.47 6.21
CA PHE A 302 30.40 9.81 6.79
C PHE A 302 29.17 10.04 7.68
N ASP A 303 29.41 10.25 8.97
CA ASP A 303 28.36 10.29 10.00
C ASP A 303 27.73 11.68 10.21
N GLU A 304 28.28 12.77 9.65
CA GLU A 304 27.72 14.13 9.84
C GLU A 304 26.54 14.43 8.90
N PHE A 305 26.14 13.49 8.03
CA PHE A 305 24.96 13.69 7.20
C PHE A 305 23.68 13.68 8.06
N LEU A 306 22.83 14.68 7.85
CA LEU A 306 21.54 14.76 8.53
C LEU A 306 20.59 13.69 7.99
N PRO A 307 19.80 13.01 8.84
CA PRO A 307 18.87 11.98 8.39
C PRO A 307 17.86 12.56 7.38
N PRO A 308 17.49 11.82 6.32
CA PRO A 308 16.50 12.26 5.34
C PRO A 308 15.22 12.83 5.98
N ASP A 309 14.76 13.96 5.48
CA ASP A 309 13.48 14.53 5.91
C ASP A 309 12.30 13.74 5.32
N ALA A 310 11.26 13.60 6.11
CA ALA A 310 10.09 12.79 5.76
C ALA A 310 8.89 13.63 5.28
N SER A 311 9.02 14.96 5.15
CA SER A 311 7.93 15.81 4.63
C SER A 311 7.60 15.54 3.16
N CYS A 312 8.47 14.81 2.45
CA CYS A 312 8.20 14.32 1.10
C CYS A 312 7.20 13.16 1.07
N LEU A 313 7.02 12.47 2.21
CA LEU A 313 6.10 11.35 2.35
C LEU A 313 4.67 11.83 2.62
N SER A 314 3.75 10.96 2.26
CA SER A 314 2.32 11.07 2.45
C SER A 314 1.87 9.82 3.23
N PRO A 315 2.04 9.80 4.56
CA PRO A 315 1.49 8.75 5.42
C PRO A 315 -0.05 8.72 5.34
N LEU A 316 -0.70 7.67 5.84
CA LEU A 316 -2.17 7.64 5.91
C LEU A 316 -2.66 8.43 7.12
N GLY A 317 -1.95 8.33 8.25
CA GLY A 317 -2.34 8.90 9.52
C GLY A 317 -3.22 7.98 10.36
N GLU A 318 -3.19 8.19 11.67
CA GLU A 318 -3.92 7.36 12.64
C GLU A 318 -5.43 7.39 12.42
N GLU A 319 -5.99 8.57 12.17
CA GLU A 319 -7.43 8.77 12.05
C GLU A 319 -7.99 8.14 10.77
N LEU A 320 -7.31 8.30 9.64
CA LEU A 320 -7.74 7.67 8.39
C LEU A 320 -7.58 6.15 8.44
N LEU A 321 -6.50 5.63 9.04
CA LEU A 321 -6.32 4.20 9.22
C LEU A 321 -7.42 3.61 10.12
N LYS A 322 -7.80 4.30 11.21
CA LYS A 322 -8.93 3.90 12.04
C LYS A 322 -10.25 3.92 11.26
N ALA A 323 -10.52 5.01 10.54
CA ALA A 323 -11.75 5.18 9.76
C ALA A 323 -11.93 4.05 8.74
N GLY A 324 -10.86 3.66 8.03
CA GLY A 324 -10.91 2.56 7.07
C GLY A 324 -11.18 1.20 7.70
N ILE A 325 -10.58 0.90 8.85
CA ILE A 325 -10.83 -0.35 9.57
C ILE A 325 -12.24 -0.39 10.16
N ILE A 326 -12.72 0.72 10.74
CA ILE A 326 -14.08 0.84 11.28
C ILE A 326 -15.11 0.61 10.18
N LYS A 327 -14.91 1.28 9.04
CA LYS A 327 -15.78 1.16 7.85
C LYS A 327 -15.94 -0.29 7.39
N GLU A 328 -14.85 -1.04 7.27
CA GLU A 328 -14.85 -2.35 6.60
C GLU A 328 -15.04 -3.56 7.54
N TYR A 329 -14.74 -3.39 8.84
CA TYR A 329 -14.73 -4.49 9.81
C TYR A 329 -15.53 -4.22 11.09
N GLN A 330 -15.97 -2.98 11.36
CA GLN A 330 -16.82 -2.62 12.51
C GLN A 330 -16.34 -3.24 13.85
N PRO A 331 -15.06 -3.06 14.25
CA PRO A 331 -14.53 -3.68 15.44
C PRO A 331 -15.10 -3.06 16.72
N GLU A 332 -15.12 -3.83 17.80
CA GLU A 332 -15.50 -3.35 19.15
C GLU A 332 -14.42 -2.45 19.77
N PHE A 333 -13.16 -2.70 19.41
CA PHE A 333 -12.02 -1.92 19.85
C PHE A 333 -11.05 -1.69 18.71
N ILE A 334 -10.50 -0.48 18.64
CA ILE A 334 -9.45 -0.10 17.70
C ILE A 334 -8.43 0.83 18.35
N ALA A 335 -7.17 0.63 18.03
CA ALA A 335 -6.09 1.57 18.32
C ALA A 335 -5.15 1.64 17.13
N ALA A 336 -4.67 2.84 16.78
CA ALA A 336 -3.67 3.06 15.75
C ALA A 336 -2.54 3.94 16.29
N ILE A 337 -1.39 3.90 15.61
CA ILE A 337 -0.24 4.77 15.87
C ILE A 337 0.48 5.07 14.56
N GLN A 338 0.87 6.33 14.36
CA GLN A 338 1.87 6.72 13.38
C GLN A 338 3.19 6.94 14.10
N ARG A 339 4.24 6.19 13.72
CA ARG A 339 5.57 6.36 14.31
C ARG A 339 6.23 7.63 13.80
N LYS A 340 7.24 8.08 14.54
CA LYS A 340 8.15 9.11 14.04
C LYS A 340 8.86 8.58 12.78
N PRO A 341 9.18 9.45 11.81
CA PRO A 341 9.94 9.01 10.65
C PRO A 341 11.31 8.46 11.03
N SER A 342 11.71 7.42 10.31
CA SER A 342 13.01 6.77 10.41
C SER A 342 13.63 6.66 9.01
N THR A 343 14.86 6.19 8.92
CA THR A 343 15.60 6.16 7.65
C THR A 343 16.25 4.80 7.46
N TYR A 344 16.21 4.27 6.24
CA TYR A 344 16.93 3.05 5.89
C TYR A 344 17.59 3.27 4.52
N SER A 345 18.87 2.91 4.38
CA SER A 345 19.60 3.04 3.10
C SER A 345 19.40 4.39 2.38
N GLY A 346 19.33 5.51 3.13
CA GLY A 346 19.12 6.86 2.58
C GLY A 346 17.68 7.21 2.18
N HIS A 347 16.70 6.35 2.46
CA HIS A 347 15.29 6.62 2.21
C HIS A 347 14.54 6.89 3.54
N PRO A 348 13.79 8.00 3.64
CA PRO A 348 12.90 8.21 4.76
C PRO A 348 11.74 7.22 4.67
N PHE A 349 11.33 6.67 5.81
CA PHE A 349 10.15 5.84 5.92
C PHE A 349 9.38 6.12 7.22
N ILE A 350 8.07 5.89 7.17
CA ILE A 350 7.16 5.96 8.32
C ILE A 350 6.46 4.62 8.44
N VAL A 351 6.34 4.14 9.68
CA VAL A 351 5.56 2.94 10.01
C VAL A 351 4.30 3.35 10.75
N GLU A 352 3.18 2.84 10.29
CA GLU A 352 1.89 2.95 10.97
C GLU A 352 1.43 1.55 11.35
N ALA A 353 0.82 1.42 12.51
CA ALA A 353 0.22 0.16 12.93
C ALA A 353 -1.15 0.42 13.53
N ALA A 354 -2.07 -0.50 13.33
CA ALA A 354 -3.33 -0.55 14.05
C ALA A 354 -3.62 -1.96 14.55
N ILE A 355 -4.35 -2.04 15.66
CA ILE A 355 -4.91 -3.28 16.18
C ILE A 355 -6.41 -3.10 16.34
N ALA A 356 -7.16 -4.10 15.91
CA ALA A 356 -8.61 -4.13 16.00
C ALA A 356 -9.05 -5.45 16.64
N TYR A 357 -10.11 -5.40 17.43
CA TYR A 357 -10.67 -6.55 18.15
C TYR A 357 -12.20 -6.59 18.02
N GLY A 358 -12.77 -7.78 17.82
CA GLY A 358 -14.21 -8.02 17.78
C GLY A 358 -14.86 -7.70 16.43
N GLY A 359 -16.19 -7.56 16.42
CA GLY A 359 -16.95 -7.21 15.21
C GLY A 359 -16.83 -8.23 14.07
N ASN A 360 -16.69 -7.74 12.84
CA ASN A 360 -16.60 -8.55 11.62
C ASN A 360 -15.15 -8.97 11.26
N ILE A 361 -14.24 -8.96 12.24
CA ILE A 361 -12.89 -9.44 12.04
C ILE A 361 -12.90 -10.97 11.81
N PRO A 362 -12.23 -11.49 10.77
CA PRO A 362 -12.20 -12.93 10.50
C PRO A 362 -11.58 -13.74 11.65
N LYS A 363 -12.26 -14.81 12.09
CA LYS A 363 -11.72 -15.77 13.05
C LYS A 363 -10.98 -16.89 12.30
N LYS A 364 -9.65 -16.78 12.20
CA LYS A 364 -8.81 -17.77 11.48
C LYS A 364 -8.03 -18.72 12.42
N GLY A 365 -8.34 -18.72 13.72
CA GLY A 365 -7.56 -19.46 14.73
C GLY A 365 -6.15 -18.89 14.94
N ASP A 366 -5.90 -17.70 14.41
CA ASP A 366 -4.66 -16.95 14.52
C ASP A 366 -4.94 -15.45 14.36
N ILE A 367 -3.97 -14.62 14.72
CA ILE A 367 -4.08 -13.17 14.54
C ILE A 367 -4.04 -12.85 13.04
N VAL A 368 -5.05 -12.12 12.57
CA VAL A 368 -5.13 -11.69 11.16
C VAL A 368 -4.16 -10.55 10.94
N LEU A 369 -3.27 -10.66 9.95
CA LEU A 369 -2.36 -9.59 9.58
C LEU A 369 -2.80 -8.95 8.25
N PHE A 370 -2.99 -7.62 8.27
CA PHE A 370 -3.13 -6.80 7.08
C PHE A 370 -1.83 -6.03 6.85
N ARG A 371 -1.25 -6.19 5.65
CA ARG A 371 0.03 -5.58 5.29
C ARG A 371 -0.18 -4.56 4.20
N PHE A 372 0.38 -3.38 4.40
CA PHE A 372 0.30 -2.29 3.46
C PHE A 372 1.67 -1.69 3.20
N ALA A 373 1.93 -1.34 1.95
CA ALA A 373 3.12 -0.59 1.56
C ALA A 373 2.74 0.53 0.60
N ASN A 374 3.09 1.78 0.91
CA ASN A 374 2.69 2.96 0.15
C ASN A 374 1.18 2.96 -0.22
N ARG A 375 0.31 2.63 0.74
CA ARG A 375 -1.16 2.48 0.56
C ARG A 375 -1.61 1.39 -0.42
N ILE A 376 -0.77 0.37 -0.63
CA ILE A 376 -1.11 -0.84 -1.40
C ILE A 376 -1.23 -2.02 -0.45
N PRO A 377 -2.32 -2.82 -0.51
CA PRO A 377 -2.40 -4.07 0.22
C PRO A 377 -1.51 -5.16 -0.36
N LEU A 378 -0.82 -5.90 0.51
CA LEU A 378 0.06 -7.00 0.15
C LEU A 378 -0.60 -8.35 0.49
N LEU A 379 -1.10 -9.07 -0.52
CA LEU A 379 -1.94 -10.26 -0.33
C LEU A 379 -1.23 -11.62 -0.48
N TYR A 380 -0.05 -11.63 -1.10
CA TYR A 380 0.72 -12.85 -1.38
C TYR A 380 1.94 -12.93 -0.45
N ASP A 381 2.47 -14.14 -0.25
CA ASP A 381 3.70 -14.42 0.51
C ASP A 381 3.74 -13.82 1.93
N GLU A 382 2.62 -13.88 2.65
CA GLU A 382 2.49 -13.37 4.02
C GLU A 382 3.55 -13.96 4.97
N ALA A 383 3.82 -15.27 4.86
CA ALA A 383 4.78 -15.95 5.72
C ALA A 383 6.22 -15.42 5.61
N SER A 384 6.58 -14.86 4.45
CA SER A 384 7.91 -14.33 4.16
C SER A 384 8.09 -12.86 4.57
N ASP A 385 7.00 -12.17 4.95
CA ASP A 385 7.03 -10.76 5.28
C ASP A 385 7.63 -10.50 6.66
N VAL A 386 8.41 -9.42 6.77
CA VAL A 386 8.98 -8.96 8.04
C VAL A 386 7.91 -8.75 9.12
N SER A 387 6.72 -8.27 8.75
CA SER A 387 5.61 -8.01 9.68
C SER A 387 5.08 -9.31 10.29
N TRP A 388 4.99 -10.38 9.49
CA TRP A 388 4.55 -11.69 9.97
C TRP A 388 5.57 -12.31 10.93
N LYS A 389 6.87 -12.26 10.56
CA LYS A 389 7.96 -12.69 11.44
C LYS A 389 7.92 -11.99 12.79
N ILE A 390 7.64 -10.69 12.81
CA ILE A 390 7.52 -9.89 14.04
C ILE A 390 6.31 -10.33 14.86
N ILE A 391 5.12 -10.48 14.25
CA ILE A 391 3.91 -10.91 14.98
C ILE A 391 4.14 -12.27 15.64
N LYS A 392 4.78 -13.21 14.95
CA LYS A 392 5.11 -14.53 15.50
C LYS A 392 6.17 -14.50 16.61
N SER A 393 7.07 -13.52 16.59
CA SER A 393 8.07 -13.32 17.65
C SER A 393 7.47 -12.78 18.97
N ILE A 394 6.27 -12.20 18.93
CA ILE A 394 5.63 -11.56 20.09
C ILE A 394 4.89 -12.60 20.93
N ASN A 395 5.16 -12.61 22.24
CA ASN A 395 4.35 -13.36 23.19
C ASN A 395 3.03 -12.62 23.50
N TRP A 396 1.98 -12.94 22.74
CA TRP A 396 0.64 -12.33 22.83
C TRP A 396 -0.06 -12.53 24.17
N ARG A 397 0.25 -13.61 24.90
CA ARG A 397 -0.31 -13.86 26.25
C ARG A 397 0.01 -12.73 27.22
N ARG A 398 1.17 -12.07 27.07
CA ARG A 398 1.54 -10.90 27.89
C ARG A 398 0.58 -9.72 27.72
N TYR A 399 -0.09 -9.64 26.57
CA TYR A 399 -1.08 -8.61 26.25
C TYR A 399 -2.53 -9.08 26.48
N LYS A 400 -2.73 -10.22 27.17
CA LYS A 400 -4.02 -10.90 27.34
C LYS A 400 -4.72 -11.28 26.04
N ALA A 401 -3.97 -11.32 24.93
CA ALA A 401 -4.46 -11.72 23.64
C ALA A 401 -4.12 -13.19 23.38
N THR A 402 -5.09 -13.95 22.89
CA THR A 402 -4.88 -15.32 22.41
C THR A 402 -5.21 -15.40 20.92
N PRO A 403 -4.54 -16.29 20.15
CA PRO A 403 -4.70 -16.34 18.69
C PRO A 403 -6.12 -16.71 18.21
N ASP A 404 -6.93 -17.35 19.06
CA ASP A 404 -8.33 -17.70 18.79
C ASP A 404 -9.29 -16.49 18.86
N MET A 405 -8.86 -15.38 19.46
CA MET A 405 -9.65 -14.16 19.53
C MET A 405 -9.75 -13.49 18.15
N PRO A 406 -10.85 -12.76 17.86
CA PRO A 406 -11.02 -12.01 16.62
C PRO A 406 -10.13 -10.74 16.62
N ILE A 407 -8.82 -10.91 16.48
CA ILE A 407 -7.82 -9.84 16.48
C ILE A 407 -7.25 -9.68 15.07
N ALA A 408 -7.24 -8.43 14.60
CA ALA A 408 -6.54 -8.05 13.39
C ALA A 408 -5.47 -7.00 13.69
N ILE A 409 -4.32 -7.10 13.02
CA ILE A 409 -3.23 -6.13 13.07
C ILE A 409 -3.01 -5.61 11.66
N ALA A 410 -3.08 -4.30 11.48
CA ALA A 410 -2.67 -3.63 10.25
C ALA A 410 -1.26 -3.04 10.44
N VAL A 411 -0.38 -3.26 9.47
CA VAL A 411 0.94 -2.63 9.40
C VAL A 411 1.07 -1.94 8.05
N HIS A 412 1.36 -0.64 8.07
CA HIS A 412 1.62 0.14 6.86
C HIS A 412 3.02 0.72 6.90
N VAL A 413 3.79 0.48 5.83
CA VAL A 413 5.11 1.09 5.62
C VAL A 413 5.04 2.06 4.45
N CYS A 414 5.39 3.31 4.71
CA CYS A 414 5.36 4.40 3.76
C CYS A 414 6.79 4.91 3.51
N SER A 415 7.25 4.96 2.25
CA SER A 415 8.61 5.38 1.91
C SER A 415 8.74 5.81 0.44
N THR A 416 9.78 6.58 0.11
CA THR A 416 10.15 6.86 -1.30
C THR A 416 10.55 5.60 -2.05
N LYS A 417 11.06 4.59 -1.33
CA LYS A 417 11.41 3.27 -1.86
C LYS A 417 11.02 2.25 -0.80
N ILE A 418 10.26 1.22 -1.15
CA ILE A 418 9.95 0.12 -0.23
C ILE A 418 10.95 -1.01 -0.51
N PRO A 419 11.54 -1.66 0.51
CA PRO A 419 12.49 -2.73 0.31
C PRO A 419 11.75 -4.04 -0.03
N TYR A 420 11.11 -4.10 -1.19
CA TYR A 420 10.52 -5.33 -1.69
C TYR A 420 11.62 -6.34 -2.04
N LYS A 421 11.36 -7.63 -1.78
CA LYS A 421 12.27 -8.71 -2.22
C LYS A 421 11.96 -9.21 -3.63
N THR A 422 10.71 -9.08 -4.08
CA THR A 422 10.24 -9.50 -5.41
C THR A 422 9.80 -8.30 -6.26
N VAL A 423 9.88 -8.43 -7.59
CA VAL A 423 9.42 -7.40 -8.53
C VAL A 423 7.90 -7.18 -8.43
N GLY A 424 7.14 -8.23 -8.11
CA GLY A 424 5.68 -8.20 -7.94
C GLY A 424 5.19 -7.47 -6.68
N LYS A 425 6.10 -6.94 -5.85
CA LYS A 425 5.79 -6.20 -4.61
C LYS A 425 4.87 -6.99 -3.68
N GLU A 426 5.27 -8.21 -3.32
CA GLU A 426 4.40 -9.12 -2.56
C GLU A 426 4.65 -9.06 -1.05
N PHE A 427 5.89 -8.79 -0.65
CA PHE A 427 6.26 -8.67 0.75
C PHE A 427 7.47 -7.75 0.95
N ILE A 428 7.58 -7.25 2.18
CA ILE A 428 8.64 -6.35 2.62
C ILE A 428 9.79 -7.19 3.19
N ALA A 429 11.01 -6.91 2.71
CA ALA A 429 12.22 -7.58 3.18
C ALA A 429 12.57 -7.21 4.63
N ASP A 430 13.16 -8.16 5.36
CA ASP A 430 13.63 -7.97 6.73
C ASP A 430 14.91 -7.10 6.77
N ARG A 431 14.71 -5.78 6.83
CA ARG A 431 15.77 -4.81 7.09
C ARG A 431 15.75 -4.44 8.58
N PRO A 432 16.89 -4.48 9.30
CA PRO A 432 16.92 -4.26 10.75
C PRO A 432 16.22 -2.98 11.21
N GLU A 433 16.40 -1.87 10.49
CA GLU A 433 15.83 -0.57 10.80
C GLU A 433 14.30 -0.58 10.67
N VAL A 434 13.79 -1.18 9.60
CA VAL A 434 12.35 -1.32 9.33
C VAL A 434 11.71 -2.29 10.33
N SER A 435 12.36 -3.43 10.57
CA SER A 435 11.92 -4.47 11.48
C SER A 435 11.76 -3.95 12.92
N ARG A 436 12.75 -3.16 13.39
CA ARG A 436 12.73 -2.52 14.70
C ARG A 436 11.56 -1.56 14.87
N GLU A 437 11.28 -0.72 13.88
CA GLU A 437 10.17 0.24 13.96
C GLU A 437 8.79 -0.45 13.88
N ILE A 438 8.64 -1.49 13.05
CA ILE A 438 7.41 -2.29 13.02
C ILE A 438 7.16 -2.95 14.38
N LEU A 439 8.20 -3.55 14.99
CA LEU A 439 8.09 -4.14 16.32
C LEU A 439 7.63 -3.11 17.37
N PHE A 440 8.18 -1.90 17.34
CA PHE A 440 7.79 -0.84 18.28
C PHE A 440 6.36 -0.33 18.04
N ALA A 441 5.93 -0.20 16.79
CA ALA A 441 4.57 0.18 16.44
C ALA A 441 3.56 -0.87 16.94
N ILE A 442 3.79 -2.15 16.66
CA ILE A 442 2.92 -3.25 17.08
C ILE A 442 2.84 -3.34 18.61
N ARG A 443 3.99 -3.25 19.31
CA ARG A 443 4.01 -3.26 20.78
C ARG A 443 3.23 -2.09 21.38
N TYR A 444 3.24 -0.93 20.73
CA TYR A 444 2.47 0.23 21.19
C TYR A 444 0.97 -0.04 21.17
N VAL A 445 0.43 -0.51 20.04
CA VAL A 445 -1.01 -0.80 19.91
C VAL A 445 -1.41 -2.03 20.74
N ALA A 446 -0.54 -3.03 20.88
CA ALA A 446 -0.78 -4.21 21.73
C ALA A 446 -0.96 -3.82 23.21
N ARG A 447 -0.22 -2.83 23.72
CA ARG A 447 -0.43 -2.30 25.08
C ARG A 447 -1.79 -1.62 25.24
N LYS A 448 -2.31 -0.98 24.20
CA LYS A 448 -3.66 -0.39 24.22
C LYS A 448 -4.74 -1.48 24.24
N LEU A 449 -4.57 -2.53 23.43
CA LEU A 449 -5.44 -3.71 23.46
C LEU A 449 -5.45 -4.37 24.85
N GLN A 450 -4.28 -4.56 25.46
CA GLN A 450 -4.18 -5.14 26.81
C GLN A 450 -5.01 -4.36 27.83
N LYS A 451 -4.96 -3.02 27.79
CA LYS A 451 -5.78 -2.17 28.68
C LYS A 451 -7.27 -2.37 28.45
N PHE A 452 -7.69 -2.48 27.21
CA PHE A 452 -9.09 -2.77 26.85
C PHE A 452 -9.52 -4.15 27.34
N LEU A 453 -8.78 -5.22 27.01
CA LEU A 453 -9.10 -6.59 27.42
C LEU A 453 -9.12 -6.75 28.94
N THR A 454 -8.25 -6.02 29.66
CA THR A 454 -8.27 -6.02 31.13
C THR A 454 -9.57 -5.45 31.69
N ARG A 455 -10.12 -4.39 31.07
CA ARG A 455 -11.41 -3.81 31.47
C ARG A 455 -12.57 -4.77 31.15
N VAL A 456 -12.51 -5.44 30.00
CA VAL A 456 -13.51 -6.45 29.60
C VAL A 456 -13.52 -7.62 30.58
N GLU A 457 -12.35 -8.17 30.90
CA GLU A 457 -12.20 -9.26 31.86
C GLU A 457 -12.70 -8.87 33.26
N TYR A 458 -12.36 -7.66 33.71
CA TYR A 458 -12.85 -7.13 34.98
C TYR A 458 -14.39 -7.07 35.01
N LYS A 459 -15.00 -6.49 33.97
CA LYS A 459 -16.47 -6.43 33.84
C LYS A 459 -17.12 -7.81 33.83
N GLN A 460 -16.53 -8.78 33.13
CA GLN A 460 -17.03 -10.16 33.13
C GLN A 460 -16.90 -10.84 34.49
N LYS A 461 -15.82 -10.58 35.22
CA LYS A 461 -15.61 -11.12 36.57
C LYS A 461 -16.65 -10.58 37.55
N GLU A 462 -16.92 -9.28 37.52
CA GLU A 462 -17.96 -8.68 38.37
C GLU A 462 -19.36 -9.19 37.99
N LEU A 463 -19.69 -9.31 36.70
CA LEU A 463 -20.96 -9.92 36.26
C LEU A 463 -21.12 -11.36 36.76
N ARG A 464 -20.05 -12.19 36.71
CA ARG A 464 -20.09 -13.55 37.27
C ARG A 464 -20.28 -13.53 38.78
N ARG A 465 -19.60 -12.64 39.48
CA ARG A 465 -19.71 -12.46 40.94
C ARG A 465 -21.14 -12.05 41.33
N LEU A 466 -21.74 -11.10 40.61
CA LEU A 466 -23.14 -10.70 40.79
C LEU A 466 -24.11 -11.86 40.57
N ASN A 467 -23.91 -12.65 39.49
CA ASN A 467 -24.76 -13.81 39.22
C ASN A 467 -24.65 -14.88 40.31
N ILE A 468 -23.46 -15.08 40.87
CA ILE A 468 -23.24 -15.96 42.02
C ILE A 468 -24.01 -15.41 43.23
N PHE A 469 -23.86 -14.13 43.57
CA PHE A 469 -24.59 -13.53 44.68
C PHE A 469 -26.10 -13.61 44.52
N ALA A 470 -26.63 -13.30 43.33
CA ALA A 470 -28.06 -13.42 43.03
C ALA A 470 -28.58 -14.86 43.19
N ARG A 471 -27.76 -15.87 42.88
CA ARG A 471 -28.14 -17.29 43.01
C ARG A 471 -28.04 -17.83 44.45
N TYR A 472 -27.01 -17.42 45.19
CA TYR A 472 -26.71 -18.01 46.51
C TYR A 472 -27.22 -17.20 47.69
N LEU A 473 -27.26 -15.86 47.63
CA LEU A 473 -27.75 -15.04 48.75
C LEU A 473 -29.18 -15.39 49.16
N PRO A 474 -30.16 -15.59 48.26
CA PRO A 474 -31.51 -16.00 48.64
C PRO A 474 -31.54 -17.36 49.33
N LYS A 475 -30.68 -18.30 48.90
CA LYS A 475 -30.57 -19.63 49.52
C LYS A 475 -29.96 -19.57 50.90
N ILE A 476 -28.90 -18.79 51.08
CA ILE A 476 -28.26 -18.57 52.39
C ILE A 476 -29.27 -17.93 53.33
N ALA A 477 -29.96 -16.88 52.90
CA ALA A 477 -31.00 -16.22 53.70
C ALA A 477 -32.09 -17.20 54.15
N ARG A 478 -32.56 -18.08 53.25
CA ARG A 478 -33.53 -19.13 53.57
C ARG A 478 -32.97 -20.12 54.60
N PHE A 479 -31.84 -20.77 54.32
CA PHE A 479 -31.26 -21.78 55.20
C PHE A 479 -30.88 -21.23 56.58
N SER A 480 -30.37 -20.00 56.65
CA SER A 480 -30.08 -19.34 57.93
C SER A 480 -31.35 -19.00 58.72
N THR A 481 -32.46 -18.72 58.03
CA THR A 481 -33.76 -18.46 58.67
C THR A 481 -34.35 -19.75 59.23
N ASP A 482 -34.28 -20.83 58.44
CA ASP A 482 -34.72 -22.16 58.83
C ASP A 482 -33.92 -22.67 60.05
N LEU A 483 -32.58 -22.53 60.03
CA LEU A 483 -31.70 -22.94 61.14
C LEU A 483 -31.91 -22.12 62.41
N ALA A 484 -32.22 -20.83 62.29
CA ALA A 484 -32.48 -19.96 63.44
C ALA A 484 -33.93 -20.05 63.95
N GLU A 485 -34.75 -20.95 63.39
CA GLU A 485 -36.18 -21.14 63.69
C GLU A 485 -37.02 -19.85 63.56
N LYS A 486 -36.59 -18.93 62.69
CA LYS A 486 -37.31 -17.65 62.46
C LYS A 486 -38.31 -17.79 61.32
N LYS A 487 -39.42 -17.05 61.40
CA LYS A 487 -40.47 -17.10 60.36
C LYS A 487 -40.20 -16.23 59.12
N ARG A 488 -39.30 -15.24 59.20
CA ARG A 488 -39.10 -14.24 58.15
C ARG A 488 -37.64 -14.18 57.71
N ALA A 489 -37.41 -14.44 56.44
CA ALA A 489 -36.09 -14.32 55.85
C ALA A 489 -35.63 -12.85 55.73
N PRO A 490 -34.33 -12.57 55.94
CA PRO A 490 -33.78 -11.24 55.74
C PRO A 490 -33.89 -10.83 54.26
N ASN A 491 -34.23 -9.57 54.01
CA ASN A 491 -34.36 -9.04 52.65
C ASN A 491 -32.97 -8.87 52.01
N VAL A 492 -32.62 -9.76 51.09
CA VAL A 492 -31.36 -9.77 50.34
C VAL A 492 -31.35 -8.81 49.13
N ASP A 493 -32.51 -8.28 48.71
CA ASP A 493 -32.60 -7.40 47.55
C ASP A 493 -31.86 -6.08 47.76
N LYS A 494 -31.83 -5.58 49.01
CA LYS A 494 -31.06 -4.38 49.36
C LYS A 494 -29.56 -4.58 49.15
N LEU A 495 -29.03 -5.76 49.50
CA LEU A 495 -27.62 -6.12 49.31
C LEU A 495 -27.30 -6.33 47.82
N ILE A 496 -28.19 -6.97 47.06
CA ILE A 496 -28.01 -7.13 45.62
C ILE A 496 -28.03 -5.77 44.92
N ARG A 497 -28.91 -4.86 45.34
CA ARG A 497 -28.98 -3.49 44.78
C ARG A 497 -27.78 -2.62 45.18
N SER A 498 -27.25 -2.75 46.40
CA SER A 498 -26.08 -1.98 46.83
C SER A 498 -24.82 -2.38 46.06
N VAL A 499 -24.67 -3.67 45.72
CA VAL A 499 -23.55 -4.13 44.88
C VAL A 499 -23.71 -3.63 43.44
N LYS A 500 -24.95 -3.60 42.90
CA LYS A 500 -25.22 -3.04 41.56
C LYS A 500 -24.93 -1.53 41.43
N ARG A 501 -25.21 -0.74 42.48
CA ARG A 501 -25.09 0.75 42.42
C ARG A 501 -23.66 1.27 42.44
N ILE A 502 -22.70 0.51 42.97
CA ILE A 502 -21.27 0.88 42.98
C ILE A 502 -20.66 0.79 41.56
N GLU A 503 -21.39 0.23 40.59
CA GLU A 503 -20.88 -0.12 39.26
C GLU A 503 -21.42 0.75 38.10
N GLU A 504 -22.37 1.67 38.36
CA GLU A 504 -22.85 2.63 37.34
C GLU A 504 -21.99 3.91 37.26
N ASP A 505 -21.17 4.16 38.28
CA ASP A 505 -20.10 5.18 38.31
C ASP A 505 -18.75 4.59 37.82
#